data_AF-A0A7Y4W9J5-F1
#
_entry.id   AF-A0A7Y4W9J5-F1
#
_cell.length_a   1.000
_cell.length_b   1.000
_cell.length_c   1.000
_cell.angle_alpha   90.00
_cell.angle_beta   90.00
_cell.angle_gamma   90.00
#
_symmetry.space_group_name_H-M   'P 1'
#
loop_
_entity.id
_entity.type
_entity.pdbx_description
1 polymer ?
#
loop_
_entity_poly.entity_id
_entity_poly.type
_entity_poly.pdbx_seq_one_letter_code
_entity_poly.pdbx_strand_id
1 'polypeptide(L)'
;MTGSQKIRLGDLLVQQQLLTPEQLDIALAQQKTSGLKLGRLLVGNGFITEEQISETLAKQLHIPFINLKFYNINWDVVRRLLVSDARFYRAIALDMRDDKIVVGMTDPTDVRAQHEIAALLKYPISVVVVTEGQLLETFERIY
;
A
#
# COMPACT_ATOMS: atom_id res chain seq x y z
N MET A 1 -25.05 17.74 -8.76
CA MET A 1 -25.00 16.27 -8.60
C MET A 1 -23.58 15.82 -8.91
N THR A 2 -22.71 15.70 -7.92
CA THR A 2 -21.32 15.26 -8.13
C THR A 2 -20.95 14.31 -6.99
N GLY A 3 -21.56 13.13 -7.00
CA GLY A 3 -21.05 12.01 -6.23
C GLY A 3 -19.76 11.57 -6.92
N SER A 4 -18.61 11.96 -6.36
CA SER A 4 -17.31 11.49 -6.82
C SER A 4 -17.36 9.96 -6.81
N GLN A 5 -17.49 9.33 -8.00
CA GLN A 5 -17.48 7.88 -8.08
C GLN A 5 -16.08 7.44 -7.69
N LYS A 6 -15.92 7.01 -6.45
CA LYS A 6 -14.74 6.26 -5.98
C LYS A 6 -14.65 5.02 -6.86
N ILE A 7 -13.84 5.10 -7.93
CA ILE A 7 -13.59 3.95 -8.79
C ILE A 7 -13.03 2.85 -7.88
N ARG A 8 -13.70 1.71 -7.83
CA ARG A 8 -13.35 0.60 -6.93
C ARG A 8 -12.11 -0.09 -7.51
N LEU A 9 -11.26 -0.60 -6.62
CA LEU A 9 -10.05 -1.31 -7.00
C LEU A 9 -10.34 -2.44 -8.01
N GLY A 10 -11.39 -3.24 -7.78
CA GLY A 10 -11.77 -4.33 -8.68
C GLY A 10 -12.06 -3.85 -10.11
N ASP A 11 -12.81 -2.75 -10.25
CA ASP A 11 -13.15 -2.19 -11.57
C ASP A 11 -11.89 -1.68 -12.29
N LEU A 12 -10.94 -1.08 -11.55
CA LEU A 12 -9.66 -0.62 -12.11
C LEU A 12 -8.80 -1.79 -12.59
N LEU A 13 -8.75 -2.87 -11.83
CA LEU A 13 -7.99 -4.06 -12.20
C LEU A 13 -8.55 -4.70 -13.47
N VAL A 14 -9.87 -4.73 -13.63
CA VAL A 14 -10.53 -5.19 -14.86
C VAL A 14 -10.27 -4.24 -16.03
N GLN A 15 -10.38 -2.93 -15.82
CA GLN A 15 -10.07 -1.93 -16.85
C GLN A 15 -8.63 -2.01 -17.34
N GLN A 16 -7.68 -2.34 -16.46
CA GLN A 16 -6.28 -2.54 -16.78
C GLN A 16 -5.98 -3.94 -17.33
N GLN A 17 -6.99 -4.78 -17.56
CA GLN A 17 -6.87 -6.17 -18.05
C GLN A 17 -6.02 -7.06 -17.14
N LEU A 18 -5.88 -6.70 -15.86
CA LEU A 18 -5.19 -7.49 -14.84
C LEU A 18 -6.11 -8.54 -14.23
N LEU A 19 -7.43 -8.37 -14.36
CA LEU A 19 -8.45 -9.33 -13.97
C LEU A 19 -9.52 -9.44 -15.06
N THR A 20 -10.09 -10.62 -15.21
CA THR A 20 -11.35 -10.76 -15.95
C THR A 20 -12.54 -10.40 -15.04
N PRO A 21 -13.69 -9.98 -15.60
CA PRO A 21 -14.91 -9.77 -14.83
C PRO A 21 -15.30 -11.00 -13.99
N GLU A 22 -15.12 -12.20 -14.54
CA GLU A 22 -15.45 -13.46 -13.87
C GLU A 22 -14.55 -13.72 -12.67
N GLN A 23 -13.24 -13.43 -12.79
CA GLN A 23 -12.30 -13.54 -11.67
C GLN A 23 -12.64 -12.56 -10.54
N LEU A 24 -13.05 -11.34 -10.89
CA LEU A 24 -13.52 -10.35 -9.93
C LEU A 24 -14.79 -10.82 -9.21
N ASP A 25 -15.76 -11.37 -9.94
CA ASP A 25 -17.01 -11.88 -9.37
C ASP A 25 -16.77 -13.05 -8.41
N ILE A 26 -15.88 -13.98 -8.75
CA ILE A 26 -15.46 -15.08 -7.86
C ILE A 26 -14.90 -14.52 -6.55
N ALA A 27 -13.97 -13.56 -6.64
CA ALA A 27 -13.34 -12.99 -5.45
C ALA A 27 -14.33 -12.17 -4.60
N LEU A 28 -15.28 -11.46 -5.23
CA LEU A 28 -16.35 -10.73 -4.53
C LEU A 28 -17.33 -11.69 -3.82
N ALA A 29 -17.66 -12.83 -4.43
CA ALA A 29 -18.48 -13.86 -3.79
C ALA A 29 -17.79 -14.43 -2.54
N GLN A 30 -16.49 -14.75 -2.64
CA GLN A 30 -15.68 -15.19 -1.50
C GLN A 30 -15.51 -14.11 -0.43
N GLN A 31 -15.47 -12.83 -0.81
CA GLN A 31 -15.36 -11.73 0.13
C GLN A 31 -16.55 -11.67 1.09
N LYS A 32 -17.76 -11.91 0.58
CA LYS A 32 -19.00 -11.90 1.36
C LYS A 32 -19.02 -12.96 2.45
N THR A 33 -18.39 -14.10 2.21
CA THR A 33 -18.41 -15.25 3.13
C THR A 33 -17.18 -15.30 4.06
N SER A 34 -16.03 -14.78 3.62
CA SER A 34 -14.78 -14.84 4.38
C SER A 34 -14.51 -13.64 5.27
N GLY A 35 -15.08 -12.47 4.98
CA GLY A 35 -14.76 -11.21 5.65
C GLY A 35 -13.35 -10.66 5.36
N LEU A 36 -12.58 -11.29 4.47
CA LEU A 36 -11.25 -10.84 4.07
C LEU A 36 -11.31 -9.64 3.12
N LYS A 37 -10.20 -8.90 2.98
CA LYS A 37 -10.10 -7.83 1.97
C LYS A 37 -10.03 -8.44 0.55
N LEU A 38 -10.69 -7.80 -0.42
CA LEU A 38 -10.73 -8.25 -1.82
C LEU A 38 -9.34 -8.51 -2.40
N GLY A 39 -8.38 -7.60 -2.21
CA GLY A 39 -7.01 -7.77 -2.71
C GLY A 39 -6.35 -9.05 -2.21
N ARG A 40 -6.54 -9.42 -0.94
CA ARG A 40 -5.98 -10.65 -0.36
C ARG A 40 -6.58 -11.90 -1.00
N LEU A 41 -7.87 -11.89 -1.34
CA LEU A 41 -8.52 -12.99 -2.04
C LEU A 41 -8.01 -13.13 -3.47
N LEU A 42 -7.87 -12.00 -4.19
CA LEU A 42 -7.35 -11.99 -5.55
C LEU A 42 -5.93 -12.56 -5.64
N VAL A 43 -5.06 -12.19 -4.69
CA VAL A 43 -3.70 -12.75 -4.57
C VAL A 43 -3.73 -14.22 -4.15
N GLY A 44 -4.55 -14.57 -3.15
CA GLY A 44 -4.66 -15.95 -2.67
C GLY A 44 -5.17 -16.94 -3.71
N ASN A 45 -6.04 -16.49 -4.63
CA ASN A 45 -6.52 -17.29 -5.77
C ASN A 45 -5.51 -17.35 -6.94
N GLY A 46 -4.40 -16.63 -6.87
CA GLY A 46 -3.42 -16.54 -7.95
C GLY A 46 -3.90 -15.76 -9.18
N PHE A 47 -4.96 -14.95 -9.05
CA PHE A 47 -5.47 -14.14 -10.16
C PHE A 47 -4.59 -12.93 -10.45
N ILE A 48 -3.94 -12.39 -9.42
CA ILE A 48 -3.07 -11.21 -9.51
C ILE A 48 -1.99 -11.25 -8.43
N THR A 49 -0.92 -10.49 -8.61
CA THR A 49 0.16 -10.31 -7.61
C THR A 49 -0.09 -9.11 -6.70
N GLU A 50 0.58 -9.07 -5.54
CA GLU A 50 0.57 -7.89 -4.66
C GLU A 50 1.16 -6.67 -5.36
N GLU A 51 2.25 -6.86 -6.11
CA GLU A 51 2.89 -5.80 -6.88
C GLU A 51 1.93 -5.16 -7.88
N GLN A 52 1.18 -5.95 -8.65
CA GLN A 52 0.19 -5.43 -9.60
C GLN A 52 -0.91 -4.64 -8.90
N ILE A 53 -1.40 -5.10 -7.74
CA ILE A 53 -2.38 -4.34 -6.94
C ILE A 53 -1.80 -3.00 -6.49
N SER A 54 -0.61 -3.02 -5.90
CA SER A 54 0.07 -1.81 -5.40
C SER A 54 0.39 -0.83 -6.52
N GLU A 55 0.81 -1.31 -7.69
CA GLU A 55 1.04 -0.48 -8.88
C GLU A 55 -0.25 0.15 -9.42
N THR A 56 -1.35 -0.60 -9.49
CA THR A 56 -2.65 -0.06 -9.90
C THR A 56 -3.11 1.03 -8.93
N LEU A 57 -2.95 0.81 -7.62
CA LEU A 57 -3.29 1.80 -6.60
C LEU A 57 -2.41 3.06 -6.71
N ALA A 58 -1.10 2.88 -6.90
CA ALA A 58 -0.15 3.97 -7.10
C ALA A 58 -0.52 4.83 -8.30
N LYS A 59 -0.85 4.20 -9.44
CA LYS A 59 -1.33 4.88 -10.67
C LYS A 59 -2.61 5.66 -10.42
N GLN A 60 -3.60 5.06 -9.74
CA GLN A 60 -4.87 5.73 -9.42
C GLN A 60 -4.67 6.99 -8.57
N LEU A 61 -3.79 6.89 -7.57
CA LEU A 61 -3.52 7.97 -6.62
C LEU A 61 -2.49 8.98 -7.12
N HIS A 62 -1.87 8.73 -8.29
CA HIS A 62 -0.79 9.54 -8.84
C HIS A 62 0.40 9.68 -7.88
N ILE A 63 0.75 8.59 -7.19
CA ILE A 63 1.90 8.51 -6.29
C ILE A 63 2.84 7.38 -6.72
N PRO A 64 4.12 7.41 -6.34
CA PRO A 64 5.07 6.36 -6.69
C PRO A 64 4.74 5.01 -6.03
N PHE A 65 5.01 3.92 -6.75
CA PHE A 65 5.19 2.59 -6.17
C PHE A 65 6.69 2.33 -5.96
N ILE A 66 7.07 1.79 -4.81
CA ILE A 66 8.45 1.39 -4.51
C ILE A 66 8.49 -0.09 -4.20
N ASN A 67 9.34 -0.82 -4.93
CA ASN A 67 9.68 -2.19 -4.61
C ASN A 67 10.81 -2.21 -3.57
N LEU A 68 10.51 -2.62 -2.34
CA LEU A 68 11.46 -2.60 -1.22
C LEU A 68 12.57 -3.65 -1.35
N LYS A 69 12.44 -4.63 -2.24
CA LYS A 69 13.50 -5.62 -2.49
C LYS A 69 14.72 -4.98 -3.18
N PHE A 70 14.49 -3.92 -3.95
CA PHE A 70 15.52 -3.22 -4.73
C PHE A 70 15.79 -1.80 -4.24
N TYR A 71 15.09 -1.34 -3.21
CA TYR A 71 15.22 0.00 -2.68
C TYR A 71 16.32 0.08 -1.63
N ASN A 72 17.24 1.04 -1.78
CA ASN A 72 18.25 1.31 -0.76
C ASN A 72 17.64 2.14 0.37
N ILE A 73 17.36 1.50 1.49
CA ILE A 73 16.72 2.11 2.65
C ILE A 73 17.75 2.88 3.47
N ASN A 74 17.42 4.12 3.86
CA ASN A 74 18.25 4.91 4.76
C ASN A 74 17.96 4.54 6.23
N TRP A 75 18.88 3.81 6.85
CA TRP A 75 18.75 3.30 8.21
C TRP A 75 18.51 4.38 9.27
N ASP A 76 19.09 5.57 9.10
CA ASP A 76 18.90 6.69 10.04
C ASP A 76 17.48 7.25 9.96
N VAL A 77 16.84 7.15 8.79
CA VAL A 77 15.45 7.58 8.59
C VAL A 77 14.47 6.53 9.11
N VAL A 78 14.73 5.24 8.89
CA VAL A 78 13.86 4.15 9.36
C VAL A 78 13.65 4.21 10.87
N ARG A 79 14.71 4.50 11.62
CA ARG A 79 14.68 4.58 13.09
C ARG A 79 13.86 5.74 13.64
N ARG A 80 13.46 6.70 12.79
CA ARG A 80 12.61 7.82 13.21
C ARG A 80 11.17 7.41 13.45
N LEU A 81 10.69 6.36 12.78
CA LEU A 81 9.40 5.75 13.07
C LEU A 81 9.62 4.53 13.96
N LEU A 82 8.99 4.50 15.14
CA LEU A 82 9.13 3.37 16.05
C LEU A 82 8.55 2.10 15.42
N VAL A 83 9.14 0.95 15.72
CA VAL A 83 8.72 -0.36 15.17
C VAL A 83 7.24 -0.66 15.44
N SER A 84 6.76 -0.32 16.63
CA SER A 84 5.37 -0.47 17.02
C SER A 84 4.44 0.31 16.10
N ASP A 85 4.80 1.57 15.80
CA ASP A 85 4.00 2.45 14.95
C ASP A 85 4.10 2.01 13.49
N ALA A 86 5.30 1.65 13.03
CA ALA A 86 5.55 1.11 11.69
C ALA A 86 4.68 -0.14 11.42
N ARG A 87 4.61 -1.07 12.38
CA ARG A 87 3.77 -2.27 12.28
C ARG A 87 2.28 -1.95 12.38
N PHE A 88 1.88 -1.05 13.29
CA PHE A 88 0.48 -0.67 13.49
C PHE A 88 -0.10 0.02 12.26
N TYR A 89 0.59 1.03 11.73
CA TYR A 89 0.17 1.77 10.54
C TYR A 89 0.51 1.07 9.23
N ARG A 90 1.22 -0.06 9.28
CA ARG A 90 1.73 -0.77 8.10
C ARG A 90 2.48 0.17 7.17
N ALA A 91 3.46 0.86 7.75
CA ALA A 91 4.23 1.89 7.10
C ALA A 91 5.71 1.81 7.49
N ILE A 92 6.58 2.34 6.64
CA ILE A 92 8.02 2.41 6.88
C ILE A 92 8.57 3.76 6.40
N ALA A 93 9.40 4.39 7.22
CA ALA A 93 10.16 5.58 6.82
C ALA A 93 11.39 5.14 6.02
N LEU A 94 11.43 5.47 4.73
CA LEU A 94 12.39 4.90 3.78
C LEU A 94 13.62 5.77 3.58
N ASP A 95 13.41 7.07 3.42
CA ASP A 95 14.43 8.02 2.99
C ASP A 95 13.99 9.46 3.27
N MET A 96 14.88 10.43 3.10
CA MET A 96 14.57 11.85 3.17
C MET A 96 14.88 12.51 1.83
N ARG A 97 13.89 13.17 1.22
CA ARG A 97 14.01 13.83 -0.09
C ARG A 97 13.21 15.12 -0.09
N ASP A 98 13.79 16.19 -0.65
CA ASP A 98 13.15 17.51 -0.78
C ASP A 98 12.52 18.03 0.53
N ASP A 99 13.24 17.92 1.64
CA ASP A 99 12.75 18.27 2.98
C ASP A 99 11.45 17.54 3.39
N LYS A 100 11.27 16.31 2.91
CA LYS A 100 10.20 15.39 3.32
C LYS A 100 10.74 14.01 3.64
N ILE A 101 10.09 13.31 4.57
CA ILE A 101 10.35 11.88 4.79
C ILE A 101 9.51 11.09 3.80
N VAL A 102 10.16 10.26 3.00
CA VAL A 102 9.49 9.31 2.12
C VAL A 102 8.98 8.15 2.98
N VAL A 103 7.67 7.96 3.02
CA VAL A 103 7.01 6.92 3.80
C VAL A 103 6.33 5.93 2.86
N GLY A 104 6.79 4.68 2.89
CA GLY A 104 6.13 3.57 2.21
C GLY A 104 4.94 3.06 3.03
N MET A 105 3.77 2.98 2.42
CA MET A 105 2.53 2.49 3.07
C MET A 105 1.87 1.39 2.24
N THR A 106 1.27 0.40 2.91
CA THR A 106 0.44 -0.62 2.23
C THR A 106 -0.95 -0.10 1.88
N ASP A 107 -1.46 0.88 2.65
CA ASP A 107 -2.73 1.54 2.39
C ASP A 107 -2.54 3.08 2.33
N PRO A 108 -2.08 3.61 1.19
CA PRO A 108 -1.94 5.04 0.97
C PRO A 108 -3.29 5.79 0.90
N THR A 109 -4.44 5.13 1.07
CA THR A 109 -5.74 5.81 1.12
C THR A 109 -6.18 6.17 2.54
N ASP A 110 -5.50 5.64 3.56
CA ASP A 110 -5.73 5.99 4.96
C ASP A 110 -5.10 7.35 5.28
N VAL A 111 -5.83 8.41 4.96
CA VAL A 111 -5.45 9.81 5.24
C VAL A 111 -5.26 10.06 6.75
N ARG A 112 -5.91 9.28 7.63
CA ARG A 112 -5.71 9.41 9.08
C ARG A 112 -4.34 8.86 9.45
N ALA A 113 -3.99 7.66 8.98
CA ALA A 113 -2.66 7.09 9.21
C ALA A 113 -1.55 8.01 8.69
N GLN A 114 -1.73 8.64 7.52
CA GLN A 114 -0.77 9.62 7.00
C GLN A 114 -0.54 10.79 7.94
N HIS A 115 -1.61 11.39 8.47
CA HIS A 115 -1.50 12.51 9.41
C HIS A 115 -0.83 12.10 10.71
N GLU A 116 -1.18 10.94 11.28
CA GLU A 116 -0.58 10.44 12.52
C GLU A 116 0.93 10.16 12.32
N ILE A 117 1.31 9.51 11.22
CA ILE A 117 2.73 9.26 10.92
C ILE A 117 3.50 10.58 10.78
N ALA A 118 2.94 11.56 10.07
CA ALA A 118 3.56 12.87 9.93
C ALA A 118 3.73 13.59 11.30
N ALA A 119 2.74 13.47 12.18
CA ALA A 119 2.80 14.02 13.54
C ALA A 119 3.86 13.32 14.39
N LEU A 120 3.96 11.99 14.33
CA LEU A 120 4.98 11.20 15.03
C LEU A 120 6.39 11.56 14.57
N LEU A 121 6.57 11.68 13.25
CA LEU A 121 7.86 12.05 12.65
C LEU A 121 8.21 13.54 12.83
N LYS A 122 7.22 14.37 13.19
CA LYS A 122 7.33 15.84 13.31
C LYS A 122 7.92 16.48 12.05
N TYR A 123 7.59 15.91 10.89
CA TYR A 123 8.13 16.31 9.61
C TYR A 123 7.13 16.04 8.49
N PRO A 124 7.10 16.85 7.43
CA PRO A 124 6.27 16.57 6.28
C PRO A 124 6.65 15.22 5.64
N ILE A 125 5.64 14.50 5.14
CA ILE A 125 5.85 13.19 4.50
C ILE A 125 5.52 13.24 3.02
N SER A 126 6.20 12.40 2.25
CA SER A 126 5.83 12.02 0.89
C SER A 126 5.43 10.55 0.90
N VAL A 127 4.20 10.24 0.51
CA VAL A 127 3.65 8.88 0.59
C VAL A 127 3.94 8.15 -0.71
N VAL A 128 4.43 6.92 -0.57
CA VAL A 128 4.63 5.97 -1.68
C VAL A 128 3.95 4.64 -1.34
N VAL A 129 3.53 3.90 -2.37
CA VAL A 129 2.91 2.58 -2.18
C VAL A 129 3.99 1.52 -2.10
N VAL A 130 3.84 0.59 -1.16
CA VAL A 130 4.64 -0.63 -1.05
C VAL A 130 3.70 -1.83 -0.90
N THR A 131 4.17 -3.04 -1.21
CA THR A 131 3.39 -4.27 -0.99
C THR A 131 3.42 -4.69 0.48
N GLU A 132 2.40 -5.40 0.97
CA GLU A 132 2.35 -5.92 2.34
C GLU A 132 3.45 -6.97 2.59
N GLY A 133 3.66 -7.90 1.67
CA GLY A 133 4.70 -8.92 1.79
C GLY A 133 6.10 -8.32 1.93
N GLN A 134 6.48 -7.39 1.04
CA GLN A 134 7.79 -6.74 1.10
C GLN A 134 7.99 -5.89 2.35
N LEU A 135 6.92 -5.26 2.86
CA LEU A 135 7.00 -4.49 4.11
C LEU A 135 7.30 -5.41 5.30
N LEU A 136 6.59 -6.54 5.39
CA LEU A 136 6.80 -7.54 6.45
C LEU A 136 8.21 -8.13 6.37
N GLU A 137 8.65 -8.56 5.19
CA GLU A 137 10.04 -9.03 4.96
C GLU A 137 11.08 -7.99 5.40
N THR A 138 10.80 -6.71 5.13
CA THR A 138 11.68 -5.60 5.52
C THR A 138 11.72 -5.44 7.04
N PHE A 139 10.59 -5.55 7.74
CA PHE A 139 10.60 -5.46 9.20
C PHE A 139 11.44 -6.55 9.85
N GLU A 140 11.39 -7.79 9.35
CA GLU A 140 12.20 -8.90 9.87
C GLU A 140 13.70 -8.75 9.57
N ARG A 141 14.06 -7.98 8.53
CA ARG A 141 15.46 -7.69 8.20
C ARG A 141 16.04 -6.53 9.01
N ILE A 142 15.20 -5.57 9.40
CA ILE A 142 15.65 -4.29 9.98
C ILE A 142 15.56 -4.29 11.51
N TYR A 143 14.53 -4.90 12.07
CA TYR A 143 14.21 -4.86 13.50
C TYR A 143 14.34 -6.23 14.14
#